data_AF-A0A2A6PGV4-F1
#
_entry.id   AF-A0A2A6PGV4-F1
#
_cell.length_a   1.000
_cell.length_b   1.000
_cell.length_c   1.000
_cell.angle_alpha   90.00
_cell.angle_beta   90.00
_cell.angle_gamma   90.00
#
_symmetry.space_group_name_H-M   'P 1'
#
loop_
_entity.id
_entity.type
_entity.pdbx_description
1 polymer ?
#
loop_
_entity_poly.entity_id
_entity_poly.type
_entity_poly.pdbx_seq_one_letter_code
_entity_poly.pdbx_strand_id
1 'polypeptide(L)' 'MVDDVVLKNASETPWNVYRARRPDVGARDSRRCLLERHLHRRWEERQGDTGELASFGIAYLHRLPRDEC' A
#
# COMPACT_ATOMS: atom_id res chain seq x y z
N MET A 1 -1.49 -5.90 19.15
CA MET A 1 -0.77 -4.72 18.64
C MET A 1 -0.46 -5.03 17.19
N VAL A 2 -0.95 -4.22 16.24
CA VAL A 2 -0.55 -4.38 14.83
C VAL A 2 0.95 -4.15 14.77
N ASP A 3 1.70 -5.03 14.12
CA ASP A 3 3.11 -4.80 13.85
C ASP A 3 3.21 -3.65 12.85
N ASP A 4 3.23 -2.43 13.37
CA ASP A 4 3.27 -1.18 12.59
C ASP A 4 4.48 -1.18 11.64
N VAL A 5 5.56 -1.86 12.05
CA VAL A 5 6.76 -2.11 11.24
C VAL A 5 6.46 -3.00 10.03
N VAL A 6 5.69 -4.08 10.21
CA VAL A 6 5.28 -4.96 9.10
C VAL A 6 4.38 -4.22 8.14
N LEU A 7 3.39 -3.48 8.65
CA LEU A 7 2.48 -2.71 7.82
C LEU A 7 3.21 -1.62 7.02
N LYS A 8 4.14 -0.91 7.66
CA LYS A 8 4.95 0.12 7.01
C LYS A 8 5.85 -0.47 5.92
N ASN A 9 6.55 -1.57 6.20
CA ASN A 9 7.38 -2.24 5.18
C ASN A 9 6.54 -2.78 4.01
N ALA A 10 5.36 -3.34 4.33
CA ALA A 10 4.42 -3.86 3.35
C ALA A 10 3.76 -2.78 2.50
N SER A 11 3.67 -1.53 2.98
CA SER A 11 3.17 -0.39 2.20
C SER A 11 4.28 0.32 1.42
N GLU A 12 5.50 0.41 1.97
CA GLU A 12 6.64 1.08 1.32
C GLU A 12 7.07 0.38 0.02
N THR A 13 7.11 -0.95 0.02
CA THR A 13 7.50 -1.74 -1.17
C THR A 13 6.57 -1.50 -2.37
N PRO A 14 5.25 -1.77 -2.28
CA PRO A 14 4.32 -1.50 -3.38
C PRO A 14 4.27 -0.01 -3.76
N TRP A 15 4.39 0.89 -2.78
CA TRP A 15 4.39 2.32 -3.03
C TRP A 15 5.59 2.77 -3.88
N ASN A 16 6.79 2.30 -3.54
CA ASN A 16 8.00 2.62 -4.30
C ASN A 16 7.95 2.06 -5.73
N VAL A 17 7.46 0.82 -5.91
CA VAL A 17 7.29 0.22 -7.24
C VAL A 17 6.29 1.01 -8.09
N TYR A 18 5.17 1.42 -7.49
CA TYR A 18 4.16 2.21 -8.19
C TYR A 18 4.68 3.59 -8.58
N ARG A 19 5.38 4.27 -7.66
CA ARG A 19 5.99 5.58 -7.90
C ARG A 19 7.10 5.53 -8.95
N ALA A 20 7.91 4.47 -8.98
CA ALA A 20 8.93 4.27 -10.01
C ALA A 20 8.34 4.24 -11.43
N ARG A 21 7.08 3.79 -11.57
CA ARG A 21 6.35 3.78 -12.85
C ARG A 21 5.55 5.05 -13.12
N ARG A 22 5.35 5.90 -12.11
CA ARG A 22 4.52 7.11 -12.18
C ARG A 22 5.23 8.29 -11.49
N PRO A 23 6.13 8.99 -12.21
CA PRO A 23 6.81 10.17 -11.67
C PRO A 23 5.84 11.33 -11.36
N ASP A 24 4.61 11.28 -11.89
CA ASP A 24 3.50 12.20 -11.55
C ASP A 24 3.00 12.04 -10.11
N VAL A 25 3.26 10.90 -9.47
CA VAL A 25 2.76 10.59 -8.12
C VAL A 25 3.77 11.07 -7.08
N GLY A 26 3.37 12.09 -6.33
CA GLY A 26 4.17 12.67 -5.26
C GLY A 26 4.25 11.77 -4.02
N ALA A 27 5.25 11.98 -3.17
CA ALA A 27 5.42 11.21 -1.93
C ALA A 27 4.27 11.38 -0.92
N ARG A 28 3.47 12.43 -1.07
CA ARG A 28 2.31 12.82 -0.23
C ARG A 28 0.96 12.63 -0.94
N ASP A 29 0.94 11.84 -2.00
CA ASP A 29 -0.28 11.57 -2.75
C ASP A 29 -1.28 10.77 -1.88
N SER A 30 -2.57 11.13 -1.95
CA SER A 30 -3.64 10.52 -1.15
C SER A 30 -3.72 9.00 -1.30
N ARG A 31 -3.26 8.46 -2.44
CA ARG A 31 -3.23 7.02 -2.69
C ARG A 31 -2.34 6.26 -1.71
N ARG A 32 -1.32 6.92 -1.13
CA ARG A 32 -0.49 6.33 -0.07
C ARG A 32 -1.32 6.06 1.18
N CYS A 33 -2.12 7.04 1.61
CA CYS A 33 -2.99 6.87 2.77
C CYS A 33 -4.09 5.82 2.53
N LEU A 34 -4.62 5.74 1.31
CA LEU A 34 -5.58 4.69 0.94
C LEU A 34 -4.95 3.29 0.97
N LEU A 35 -3.72 3.16 0.48
CA LEU A 35 -2.95 1.92 0.54
C LEU A 35 -2.69 1.49 1.99
N GLU A 36 -2.19 2.39 2.83
CA GLU A 36 -1.91 2.09 4.24
C GLU A 36 -3.18 1.66 4.98
N ARG A 37 -4.31 2.35 4.76
CA ARG A 37 -5.60 1.97 5.33
C ARG A 37 -6.10 0.61 4.83
N HIS A 38 -5.94 0.34 3.53
CA HIS A 38 -6.34 -0.94 2.95
C HIS A 38 -5.54 -2.11 3.55
N LEU A 39 -4.22 -1.95 3.64
CA LEU A 39 -3.33 -2.95 4.22
C LEU A 39 -3.56 -3.12 5.72
N HIS A 40 -3.85 -2.04 6.46
CA HIS A 40 -4.18 -2.10 7.88
C HIS A 40 -5.42 -2.96 8.10
N ARG A 41 -6.51 -2.66 7.37
CA ARG A 41 -7.75 -3.43 7.46
C ARG A 41 -7.52 -4.90 7.12
N ARG A 42 -6.74 -5.17 6.05
CA ARG A 42 -6.39 -6.53 5.66
C ARG A 42 -5.59 -7.27 6.71
N TRP A 43 -4.65 -6.60 7.37
CA TRP A 43 -3.87 -7.17 8.46
C TRP A 43 -4.74 -7.51 9.67
N GLU A 44 -5.68 -6.63 10.03
CA GLU A 44 -6.65 -6.88 11.10
C GLU A 44 -7.56 -8.08 10.80
N GLU A 45 -7.99 -8.22 9.54
CA GLU A 45 -8.83 -9.34 9.11
C GLU A 45 -8.06 -10.66 8.95
N ARG A 46 -6.79 -10.57 8.53
CA ARG A 46 -5.93 -11.70 8.23
C ARG A 46 -4.50 -11.29 8.53
N GLN A 47 -4.04 -11.60 9.75
CA GLN A 47 -2.63 -11.50 10.14
C GLN A 47 -1.81 -12.31 9.13
N GLY A 48 -1.21 -11.62 8.16
CA GLY A 48 -0.52 -12.22 7.01
C GLY A 48 0.98 -11.97 7.10
N ASP A 49 1.74 -12.40 6.10
CA ASP A 49 3.15 -12.02 6.02
C ASP A 49 3.32 -10.66 5.32
N THR A 50 4.44 -9.98 5.58
CA THR A 50 4.82 -8.72 4.89
C THR A 50 4.79 -8.90 3.36
N GLY A 51 5.23 -10.06 2.86
CA GLY A 51 5.26 -10.35 1.42
C GLY A 51 3.87 -10.49 0.79
N GLU A 52 2.92 -11.10 1.51
CA GLU A 52 1.53 -11.21 1.05
C GLU A 52 0.87 -9.82 1.02
N LEU A 53 1.02 -9.04 2.09
CA LEU A 53 0.49 -7.68 2.15
C LEU A 53 1.07 -6.78 1.05
N ALA A 54 2.37 -6.88 0.77
CA ALA A 54 3.00 -6.13 -0.32
C ALA A 54 2.36 -6.48 -1.67
N SER A 55 2.11 -7.76 -1.93
CA SER A 55 1.45 -8.22 -3.16
C SER A 55 0.02 -7.69 -3.28
N PHE A 56 -0.74 -7.70 -2.17
CA PHE A 56 -2.06 -7.06 -2.12
C PHE A 56 -1.99 -5.55 -2.38
N GLY A 57 -0.97 -4.88 -1.84
CA GLY A 57 -0.74 -3.46 -2.06
C GLY A 57 -0.50 -3.12 -3.52
N ILE A 58 0.31 -3.91 -4.23
CA ILE A 58 0.55 -3.73 -5.68
C ILE A 58 -0.77 -3.89 -6.45
N ALA A 59 -1.53 -4.95 -6.16
CA ALA A 59 -2.80 -5.22 -6.82
C ALA A 59 -3.83 -4.11 -6.58
N TYR A 60 -3.87 -3.57 -5.35
CA TYR A 60 -4.73 -2.46 -4.98
C TYR A 60 -4.37 -1.17 -5.73
N LEU A 61 -3.09 -0.80 -5.75
CA LEU A 61 -2.61 0.38 -6.49
C LEU A 61 -2.82 0.27 -8.01
N HIS A 62 -2.74 -0.93 -8.56
CA HIS A 62 -3.04 -1.18 -9.99
C HIS A 62 -4.52 -1.00 -10.33
N ARG A 63 -5.42 -1.26 -9.37
CA ARG A 63 -6.87 -1.10 -9.54
C ARG A 63 -7.34 0.31 -9.25
N LEU A 64 -6.57 1.09 -8.49
CA LEU A 64 -6.93 2.45 -8.15
C LEU A 64 -7.00 3.31 -9.41
N PRO A 65 -8.14 3.98 -9.67
CA PRO A 65 -8.24 4.91 -10.77
C PRO A 65 -7.33 6.11 -10.51
N ARG A 66 -6.87 6.69 -11.62
CA ARG A 66 -5.96 7.84 -11.62
C ARG A 66 -6.57 9.12 -11.00
N ASP A 67 -7.86 9.10 -10.68
CA ASP A 67 -8.64 10.26 -10.22
C ASP A 67 -9.17 10.12 -8.78
N GLU A 68 -9.06 8.94 -8.16
CA GLU A 68 -9.44 8.80 -6.74
C GLU A 68 -8.29 9.32 -5.86
N CYS A 69 -8.47 10.57 -5.40
CA CYS A 69 -7.67 11.28 -4.40
C CYS A 69 -8.49 11.55 -3.15
#